data_AF-A0A939X6W1-F1
#
_entry.id   AF-A0A939X6W1-F1
#
_cell.length_a   1.000
_cell.length_b   1.000
_cell.length_c   1.000
_cell.angle_alpha   90.00
_cell.angle_beta   90.00
_cell.angle_gamma   90.00
#
_symmetry.space_group_name_H-M   'P 1'
#
loop_
_entity.id
_entity.type
_entity.pdbx_description
1 polymer ?
#
loop_
_entity_poly.entity_id
_entity_poly.type
_entity_poly.pdbx_seq_one_letter_code
_entity_poly.pdbx_strand_id
1 'polypeptide(L)'
;MSSYGTKVKEAPSASVRYSKSEYGFYIACDDRSILKCVNAMLLDSGMLGLSDTEGKIHYLIDGRRGGSYVLGRVKEKVLPLREPTPSDTGYEDAIVYRAIDSVLERYGMSQTLTGTRILRVLLFRLYRDPKLLKSAAKCLYPLVRPEFQMSSAQVERNLRYAIKRSPKLKEETRVILVLRKLHDKTAEEVLERYGRAY
;
A
#
# COMPACT_ATOMS: atom_id res chain seq x y z
N MET A 1 -51.07 54.22 2.33
CA MET A 1 -49.85 54.05 3.15
C MET A 1 -49.32 52.66 2.82
N SER A 2 -48.27 52.50 2.00
CA SER A 2 -46.86 52.69 2.35
C SER A 2 -46.53 51.87 3.61
N SER A 3 -45.65 50.87 3.65
CA SER A 3 -44.36 50.70 2.99
C SER A 3 -43.78 49.31 3.32
N TYR A 4 -43.11 48.71 2.32
CA TYR A 4 -41.88 47.91 2.33
C TYR A 4 -41.71 46.60 3.14
N GLY A 5 -41.26 45.58 2.40
CA GLY A 5 -40.72 44.31 2.90
C GLY A 5 -40.15 43.45 1.78
N THR A 6 -39.07 43.94 1.17
CA THR A 6 -38.02 43.34 0.30
C THR A 6 -38.18 41.89 -0.21
N LYS A 7 -38.19 41.74 -1.54
CA LYS A 7 -37.92 40.47 -2.27
C LYS A 7 -36.44 40.09 -2.21
N VAL A 8 -36.14 38.82 -1.97
CA VAL A 8 -34.86 38.20 -2.38
C VAL A 8 -35.15 37.07 -3.35
N LYS A 9 -34.53 37.17 -4.53
CA LYS A 9 -34.42 36.13 -5.57
C LYS A 9 -33.34 35.14 -5.12
N GLU A 10 -33.61 33.84 -5.19
CA GLU A 10 -32.56 32.84 -5.40
C GLU A 10 -32.96 31.87 -6.52
N ALA A 11 -31.97 31.60 -7.36
CA ALA A 11 -32.03 30.85 -8.61
C ALA A 11 -31.72 29.35 -8.35
N PRO A 12 -31.79 28.47 -9.37
CA PRO A 12 -32.15 27.07 -9.19
C PRO A 12 -30.98 26.11 -8.94
N SER A 13 -31.38 24.90 -8.57
CA SER A 13 -30.74 23.60 -8.85
C SER A 13 -29.61 23.12 -7.93
N ALA A 14 -29.89 22.03 -7.23
CA ALA A 14 -28.94 20.92 -7.11
C ALA A 14 -29.76 19.64 -6.89
N SER A 15 -29.88 18.83 -7.95
CA SER A 15 -30.35 17.46 -7.87
C SER A 15 -29.46 16.71 -6.86
N VAL A 16 -30.04 16.30 -5.73
CA VAL A 16 -29.38 15.46 -4.73
C VAL A 16 -29.03 14.12 -5.39
N ARG A 17 -27.76 13.95 -5.74
CA ARG A 17 -27.21 12.66 -6.18
C ARG A 17 -27.08 11.79 -4.93
N TYR A 18 -27.79 10.66 -4.90
CA TYR A 18 -27.61 9.65 -3.87
C TYR A 18 -26.13 9.23 -3.80
N SER A 19 -25.48 9.54 -2.68
CA SER A 19 -24.15 9.05 -2.37
C SER A 19 -24.22 7.54 -2.21
N LYS A 20 -23.31 6.84 -2.89
CA LYS A 20 -23.04 5.41 -2.73
C LYS A 20 -22.97 5.11 -1.22
N SER A 21 -23.81 4.21 -0.73
CA SER A 21 -23.82 3.81 0.68
C SER A 21 -22.46 3.21 1.04
N GLU A 22 -21.58 4.01 1.63
CA GLU A 22 -20.38 3.52 2.29
C GLU A 22 -20.82 2.83 3.58
N TYR A 23 -20.63 1.52 3.62
CA TYR A 23 -20.82 0.75 4.84
C TYR A 23 -19.61 0.98 5.74
N GLY A 24 -19.79 1.74 6.82
CA GLY A 24 -18.82 1.86 7.90
C GLY A 24 -19.14 0.86 9.01
N PHE A 25 -18.18 -0.01 9.33
CA PHE A 25 -18.26 -0.84 10.53
C PHE A 25 -17.47 -0.16 11.64
N TYR A 26 -18.18 0.27 12.69
CA TYR A 26 -17.56 0.80 13.90
C TYR A 26 -17.65 -0.28 14.97
N ILE A 27 -16.52 -0.90 15.28
CA ILE A 27 -16.44 -1.91 16.33
C ILE A 27 -16.03 -1.18 17.61
N ALA A 28 -16.98 -1.03 18.53
CA ALA A 28 -16.70 -0.61 19.89
C ALA A 28 -16.29 -1.84 20.69
N CYS A 29 -15.01 -1.96 21.02
CA CYS A 29 -14.49 -3.01 21.88
C CYS A 29 -13.61 -2.39 22.95
N ASP A 30 -13.70 -2.92 24.16
CA ASP A 30 -12.76 -2.60 25.23
C ASP A 30 -11.38 -3.15 24.89
N ASP A 31 -10.33 -2.52 25.42
CA ASP A 31 -8.94 -2.89 25.15
C ASP A 31 -8.68 -4.37 25.44
N ARG A 32 -9.33 -4.97 26.45
CA ARG A 32 -9.12 -6.39 26.77
C ARG A 32 -9.68 -7.30 25.68
N SER A 33 -10.80 -6.93 25.06
CA SER A 33 -11.40 -7.68 23.95
C SER A 33 -10.52 -7.61 22.70
N ILE A 34 -9.93 -6.45 22.39
CA ILE A 34 -8.97 -6.29 21.29
C ILE A 34 -7.73 -7.15 21.56
N LEU A 35 -7.16 -7.05 22.76
CA LEU A 35 -5.99 -7.82 23.15
C LEU A 35 -6.25 -9.34 23.13
N LYS A 36 -7.44 -9.79 23.53
CA LYS A 36 -7.84 -11.20 23.40
C LYS A 36 -7.89 -11.65 21.93
N CYS A 37 -8.42 -10.82 21.04
CA CYS A 37 -8.52 -11.13 19.63
C CYS A 37 -7.12 -11.21 18.98
N VAL A 38 -6.25 -10.23 19.27
CA VAL A 38 -4.85 -10.22 18.83
C VAL A 38 -4.10 -11.44 19.36
N ASN A 39 -4.25 -11.77 20.64
CA ASN A 39 -3.65 -12.97 21.23
C ASN A 39 -4.13 -14.25 20.55
N ALA A 40 -5.42 -14.36 20.22
CA ALA A 40 -5.95 -15.54 19.53
C ALA A 40 -5.35 -15.71 18.11
N MET A 41 -5.20 -14.62 17.37
CA MET A 41 -4.55 -14.64 16.04
C MET A 41 -3.07 -15.04 16.10
N LEU A 42 -2.36 -14.55 17.13
CA LEU A 42 -0.95 -14.86 17.34
C LEU A 42 -0.75 -16.29 17.86
N LEU A 43 -1.65 -16.80 18.70
CA LEU A 43 -1.68 -18.20 19.13
C LEU A 43 -1.84 -19.17 17.97
N ASP A 44 -2.75 -18.90 17.03
CA ASP A 44 -2.95 -19.72 15.82
C ASP A 44 -1.69 -19.79 14.94
N SER A 45 -0.82 -18.79 15.03
CA SER A 45 0.46 -18.74 14.31
C SER A 45 1.64 -19.32 15.10
N GLY A 46 1.39 -19.90 16.27
CA GLY A 46 2.38 -20.52 17.14
C GLY A 46 3.18 -19.50 17.95
N MET A 47 2.60 -18.33 18.21
CA MET A 47 3.16 -17.27 19.04
C MET A 47 2.38 -17.17 20.36
N LEU A 48 3.09 -17.07 21.49
CA LEU A 48 2.49 -17.03 22.82
C LEU A 48 2.69 -15.67 23.47
N GLY A 49 1.60 -14.94 23.72
CA GLY A 49 1.63 -13.65 24.43
C GLY A 49 1.73 -13.82 25.95
N LEU A 50 2.67 -13.13 26.58
CA LEU A 50 2.88 -13.03 28.01
C LEU A 50 2.76 -11.57 28.42
N SER A 51 1.90 -11.27 29.39
CA SER A 51 1.87 -9.94 30.00
C SER A 51 2.90 -9.87 31.12
N ASP A 52 3.75 -8.85 31.11
CA ASP A 52 4.54 -8.47 32.27
C ASP A 52 3.64 -7.75 33.30
N THR A 53 4.16 -7.63 34.52
CA THR A 53 3.64 -6.86 35.65
C THR A 53 3.43 -5.37 35.34
N GLU A 54 4.16 -4.82 34.36
CA GLU A 54 3.95 -3.45 33.85
C GLU A 54 2.85 -3.36 32.77
N GLY A 55 2.15 -4.45 32.46
CA GLY A 55 1.09 -4.49 31.44
C GLY A 55 1.61 -4.54 29.99
N LYS A 56 2.90 -4.75 29.78
CA LYS A 56 3.51 -4.96 28.45
C LYS A 56 3.29 -6.40 28.00
N ILE A 57 2.88 -6.59 26.74
CA ILE A 57 2.75 -7.94 26.17
C ILE A 57 4.01 -8.30 25.39
N HIS A 58 4.65 -9.38 25.80
CA HIS A 58 5.78 -10.02 25.15
C HIS A 58 5.31 -11.26 24.39
N TYR A 59 5.71 -11.42 23.13
CA TYR A 59 5.33 -12.58 22.34
C TYR A 59 6.51 -13.55 22.19
N LEU A 60 6.35 -14.78 22.67
CA LEU A 60 7.28 -15.88 22.49
C LEU A 60 6.99 -16.62 21.19
N ILE A 61 8.03 -17.03 20.49
CA ILE A 61 7.94 -17.82 19.25
C ILE A 61 8.84 -19.04 19.41
N ASP A 62 8.36 -20.23 19.04
CA ASP A 62 9.18 -21.43 19.06
C ASP A 62 10.30 -21.35 18.01
N GLY A 63 11.52 -21.14 18.49
CA GLY A 63 12.74 -21.03 17.68
C GLY A 63 13.35 -22.37 17.27
N ARG A 64 12.84 -23.51 17.73
CA ARG A 64 13.44 -24.84 17.45
C ARG A 64 13.43 -25.20 15.95
N ARG A 65 12.57 -24.56 15.16
CA ARG A 65 12.50 -24.70 13.70
C ARG A 65 13.51 -23.82 12.94
N GLY A 66 14.40 -23.13 13.66
CA GLY A 66 15.48 -22.31 13.10
C GLY A 66 15.11 -20.85 12.87
N GLY A 67 16.14 -20.00 12.78
CA GLY A 67 15.98 -18.54 12.69
C GLY A 67 15.16 -18.07 11.48
N SER A 68 15.27 -18.75 10.33
CA SER A 68 14.49 -18.41 9.12
C SER A 68 12.98 -18.60 9.31
N TYR A 69 12.58 -19.64 10.06
CA TYR A 69 11.17 -19.87 10.39
C TYR A 69 10.62 -18.76 11.28
N VAL A 70 11.37 -18.38 12.32
CA VAL A 70 11.00 -17.30 13.25
C VAL A 70 10.86 -15.97 12.50
N LEU A 71 11.85 -15.63 11.66
CA LEU A 71 11.82 -14.42 10.83
C LEU A 71 10.63 -14.39 9.87
N GLY A 72 10.29 -15.52 9.25
CA GLY A 72 9.11 -15.65 8.39
C GLY A 72 7.82 -15.32 9.14
N ARG A 73 7.63 -15.90 10.33
CA ARG A 73 6.45 -15.66 11.18
C ARG A 73 6.33 -14.20 11.62
N VAL A 74 7.43 -13.61 12.09
CA VAL A 74 7.46 -12.19 12.49
C VAL A 74 7.14 -11.27 11.32
N LYS A 75 7.75 -11.51 10.14
CA LYS A 75 7.52 -10.68 8.95
C LYS A 75 6.10 -10.78 8.42
N GLU A 76 5.52 -11.97 8.40
CA GLU A 76 4.21 -12.22 7.81
C GLU A 76 3.06 -11.74 8.71
N LYS A 77 3.18 -11.91 10.03
CA LYS A 77 2.06 -11.74 10.97
C LYS A 77 2.20 -10.55 11.91
N VAL A 78 3.42 -10.16 12.27
CA VAL A 78 3.66 -9.11 13.28
C VAL A 78 3.96 -7.76 12.63
N LEU A 79 4.83 -7.72 11.63
CA LEU A 79 5.18 -6.46 10.96
C LEU A 79 3.98 -5.72 10.33
N PRO A 80 2.96 -6.40 9.75
CA PRO A 80 1.78 -5.71 9.22
C PRO A 80 0.88 -5.11 10.30
N LEU A 81 0.93 -5.64 11.54
CA LEU A 81 0.12 -5.17 12.68
C LEU A 81 0.81 -4.02 13.44
N ARG A 82 2.09 -3.77 13.15
CA ARG A 82 2.86 -2.70 13.78
C ARG A 82 2.59 -1.38 13.08
N GLU A 83 2.23 -0.34 13.83
CA GLU A 83 2.32 1.02 13.33
C GLU A 83 3.80 1.39 13.14
N PRO A 84 4.23 1.72 11.92
CA PRO A 84 5.64 1.95 11.69
C PRO A 84 6.03 3.27 12.39
N THR A 85 7.15 3.27 13.11
CA THR A 85 7.63 4.43 13.87
C THR A 85 8.74 5.17 13.11
N PRO A 86 8.86 6.51 13.20
CA PRO A 86 9.82 7.30 12.41
C PRO A 86 11.29 6.88 12.52
N SER A 87 11.65 6.17 13.59
CA SER A 87 12.99 5.64 13.86
C SER A 87 13.27 4.27 13.23
N ASP A 88 12.29 3.60 12.62
CA ASP A 88 12.52 2.33 11.94
C ASP A 88 13.08 2.57 10.53
N THR A 89 14.13 1.85 10.18
CA THR A 89 14.57 1.70 8.77
C THR A 89 13.46 1.14 7.87
N GLY A 90 12.45 0.48 8.45
CA GLY A 90 11.24 0.02 7.74
C GLY A 90 10.12 1.05 7.62
N TYR A 91 10.17 2.19 8.33
CA TYR A 91 9.13 3.22 8.27
C TYR A 91 9.14 3.97 6.94
N GLU A 92 10.33 4.34 6.48
CA GLU A 92 10.49 4.98 5.16
C GLU A 92 10.04 4.02 4.05
N ASP A 93 10.45 2.76 4.13
CA ASP A 93 10.03 1.75 3.16
C ASP A 93 8.49 1.58 3.18
N ALA A 94 7.86 1.57 4.36
CA ALA A 94 6.41 1.48 4.51
C ALA A 94 5.68 2.71 3.94
N ILE A 95 6.19 3.91 4.16
CA ILE A 95 5.67 5.15 3.57
C ILE A 95 5.69 5.05 2.04
N VAL A 96 6.82 4.67 1.47
CA VAL A 96 6.98 4.57 0.02
C VAL A 96 6.02 3.52 -0.54
N TYR A 97 5.89 2.36 0.10
CA TYR A 97 4.93 1.34 -0.32
C TYR A 97 3.47 1.83 -0.25
N ARG A 98 3.08 2.57 0.79
CA ARG A 98 1.74 3.17 0.89
C ARG A 98 1.50 4.21 -0.22
N ALA A 99 2.51 5.03 -0.53
CA ALA A 99 2.43 5.98 -1.63
C ALA A 99 2.29 5.28 -2.99
N ILE A 100 3.06 4.22 -3.24
CA ILE A 100 2.94 3.38 -4.43
C ILE A 100 1.52 2.81 -4.52
N ASP A 101 1.02 2.20 -3.45
CA ASP A 101 -0.30 1.58 -3.45
C ASP A 101 -1.42 2.61 -3.74
N SER A 102 -1.35 3.79 -3.12
CA SER A 102 -2.23 4.93 -3.39
C SER A 102 -2.19 5.35 -4.87
N VAL A 103 -0.99 5.48 -5.44
CA VAL A 103 -0.82 5.82 -6.87
C VAL A 103 -1.42 4.74 -7.76
N LEU A 104 -1.09 3.47 -7.54
CA LEU A 104 -1.59 2.36 -8.36
C LEU A 104 -3.12 2.27 -8.34
N GLU A 105 -3.72 2.45 -7.16
CA GLU A 105 -5.18 2.48 -6.99
C GLU A 105 -5.80 3.67 -7.74
N ARG A 106 -5.23 4.87 -7.63
CA ARG A 106 -5.70 6.04 -8.40
C ARG A 106 -5.64 5.82 -9.90
N TYR A 107 -4.68 5.05 -10.39
CA TYR A 107 -4.60 4.66 -11.80
C TYR A 107 -5.50 3.47 -12.17
N GLY A 108 -6.27 2.92 -11.23
CA GLY A 108 -7.21 1.83 -11.48
C GLY A 108 -6.50 0.49 -11.76
N MET A 109 -5.31 0.29 -11.20
CA MET A 109 -4.57 -0.97 -11.33
C MET A 109 -5.13 -1.99 -10.35
N SER A 110 -5.54 -3.15 -10.85
CA SER A 110 -6.05 -4.23 -9.99
C SER A 110 -4.91 -4.95 -9.28
N GLN A 111 -4.95 -5.04 -7.95
CA GLN A 111 -3.96 -5.76 -7.12
C GLN A 111 -4.01 -7.28 -7.33
N THR A 112 -5.09 -7.81 -7.89
CA THR A 112 -5.21 -9.24 -8.22
C THR A 112 -4.32 -9.65 -9.40
N LEU A 113 -3.87 -8.70 -10.21
CA LEU A 113 -3.01 -8.98 -11.36
C LEU A 113 -1.55 -9.09 -10.92
N THR A 114 -0.89 -10.17 -11.35
CA THR A 114 0.55 -10.38 -11.12
C THR A 114 1.39 -9.20 -11.61
N GLY A 115 1.02 -8.61 -12.75
CA GLY A 115 1.71 -7.41 -13.27
C GLY A 115 1.65 -6.21 -12.33
N THR A 116 0.55 -5.99 -11.61
CA THR A 116 0.43 -4.90 -10.63
C THR A 116 1.34 -5.15 -9.42
N ARG A 117 1.40 -6.40 -8.95
CA ARG A 117 2.31 -6.80 -7.85
C ARG A 117 3.78 -6.62 -8.23
N ILE A 118 4.15 -7.00 -9.45
CA ILE A 118 5.49 -6.75 -10.00
C ILE A 118 5.76 -5.25 -10.07
N LEU A 119 4.81 -4.46 -10.58
CA LEU A 119 4.95 -3.01 -10.72
C LEU A 119 5.21 -2.34 -9.36
N ARG A 120 4.53 -2.79 -8.30
CA ARG A 120 4.74 -2.32 -6.93
C ARG A 120 6.18 -2.49 -6.47
N VAL A 121 6.77 -3.67 -6.72
CA VAL A 121 8.18 -3.95 -6.38
C VAL A 121 9.13 -3.11 -7.22
N LEU A 122 8.87 -3.00 -8.53
CA LEU A 122 9.71 -2.21 -9.43
C LEU A 122 9.70 -0.72 -9.11
N LEU A 123 8.53 -0.17 -8.78
CA LEU A 123 8.40 1.23 -8.37
C LEU A 123 9.16 1.50 -7.08
N PHE A 124 9.14 0.58 -6.12
CA PHE A 124 9.94 0.71 -4.91
C PHE A 124 11.45 0.68 -5.20
N ARG A 125 11.91 -0.21 -6.09
CA ARG A 125 13.33 -0.24 -6.50
C ARG A 125 13.74 1.02 -7.24
N LEU A 126 12.89 1.49 -8.16
CA LEU A 126 13.07 2.75 -8.87
C LEU A 126 13.07 3.93 -7.91
N TYR A 127 12.21 3.89 -6.89
CA TYR A 127 12.17 4.93 -5.88
C TYR A 127 13.55 5.05 -5.23
N ARG A 128 14.16 3.95 -4.80
CA ARG A 128 15.49 3.97 -4.16
C ARG A 128 16.65 4.27 -5.11
N ASP A 129 16.57 3.83 -6.36
CA ASP A 129 17.57 4.14 -7.37
C ASP A 129 16.93 4.43 -8.74
N PRO A 130 16.68 5.71 -9.06
CA PRO A 130 16.10 6.11 -10.32
C PRO A 130 16.95 5.75 -11.55
N LYS A 131 18.26 5.50 -11.38
CA LYS A 131 19.16 5.15 -12.49
C LYS A 131 18.85 3.79 -13.10
N LEU A 132 18.15 2.91 -12.37
CA LEU A 132 17.71 1.60 -12.85
C LEU A 132 16.81 1.68 -14.09
N LEU A 133 16.13 2.81 -14.29
CA LEU A 133 15.28 3.02 -15.46
C LEU A 133 16.06 3.14 -16.77
N LYS A 134 17.37 3.46 -16.73
CA LYS A 134 18.22 3.57 -17.94
C LYS A 134 18.25 2.28 -18.75
N SER A 135 18.15 1.12 -18.09
CA SER A 135 18.04 -0.17 -18.75
C SER A 135 17.07 -1.08 -18.01
N ALA A 136 15.77 -0.87 -18.23
CA ALA A 136 14.73 -1.62 -17.51
C ALA A 136 14.90 -3.15 -17.65
N ALA A 137 15.13 -3.66 -18.87
CA ALA A 137 15.23 -5.09 -19.12
C ALA A 137 16.46 -5.78 -18.50
N LYS A 138 17.58 -5.04 -18.36
CA LYS A 138 18.87 -5.59 -17.87
C LYS A 138 19.15 -5.25 -16.40
N CYS A 139 18.63 -4.13 -15.89
CA CYS A 139 18.91 -3.65 -14.54
C CYS A 139 17.70 -3.78 -13.62
N LEU A 140 16.51 -3.40 -14.09
CA LEU A 140 15.32 -3.30 -13.24
C LEU A 140 14.55 -4.62 -13.15
N TYR A 141 14.22 -5.23 -14.29
CA TYR A 141 13.40 -6.46 -14.33
C TYR A 141 14.07 -7.66 -13.65
N PRO A 142 15.41 -7.85 -13.72
CA PRO A 142 16.04 -8.93 -12.97
C PRO A 142 15.86 -8.83 -11.45
N LEU A 143 15.57 -7.64 -10.90
CA LEU A 143 15.39 -7.44 -9.46
C LEU A 143 14.12 -8.09 -8.90
N VAL A 144 13.16 -8.48 -9.74
CA VAL A 144 11.95 -9.20 -9.30
C VAL A 144 12.13 -10.72 -9.31
N ARG A 145 13.25 -11.23 -9.81
CA ARG A 145 13.52 -12.67 -9.89
C ARG A 145 13.48 -13.38 -8.52
N PRO A 146 14.01 -12.81 -7.41
CA PRO A 146 13.96 -13.49 -6.10
C PRO A 146 12.53 -13.76 -5.62
N GLU A 147 11.57 -12.90 -5.97
CA GLU A 147 10.20 -12.98 -5.47
C GLU A 147 9.27 -13.74 -6.44
N PHE A 148 9.43 -13.52 -7.75
CA PHE A 148 8.49 -14.05 -8.75
C PHE A 148 9.08 -15.18 -9.61
N GLN A 149 10.41 -15.41 -9.57
CA GLN A 149 11.10 -16.42 -10.37
C GLN A 149 10.83 -16.31 -11.89
N MET A 150 10.63 -15.08 -12.38
CA MET A 150 10.30 -14.79 -13.78
C MET A 150 11.49 -14.26 -14.58
N SER A 151 11.51 -14.51 -15.88
CA SER A 151 12.43 -13.89 -16.84
C SER A 151 12.01 -12.45 -17.17
N SER A 152 12.95 -11.62 -17.65
CA SER A 152 12.65 -10.23 -18.07
C SER A 152 11.53 -10.15 -19.11
N ALA A 153 11.42 -11.14 -20.01
CA ALA A 153 10.34 -11.21 -21.00
C ALA A 153 8.97 -11.52 -20.37
N GLN A 154 8.93 -12.42 -19.38
CA GLN A 154 7.70 -12.71 -18.63
C GLN A 154 7.27 -11.51 -17.79
N VAL A 155 8.22 -10.80 -17.18
CA VAL A 155 7.99 -9.55 -16.44
C VAL A 155 7.35 -8.52 -17.37
N GLU A 156 8.00 -8.20 -18.50
CA GLU A 156 7.50 -7.25 -19.50
C GLU A 156 6.07 -7.59 -19.97
N ARG A 157 5.80 -8.87 -20.24
CA ARG A 157 4.46 -9.33 -20.66
C ARG A 157 3.40 -9.09 -19.57
N ASN A 158 3.70 -9.44 -18.33
CA ASN A 158 2.78 -9.26 -17.20
C ASN A 158 2.50 -7.77 -16.94
N LEU A 159 3.55 -6.93 -17.00
CA LEU A 159 3.42 -5.48 -16.86
C LEU A 159 2.51 -4.90 -17.95
N ARG A 160 2.77 -5.25 -19.21
CA ARG A 160 1.96 -4.80 -20.35
C ARG A 160 0.49 -5.20 -20.22
N TYR A 161 0.23 -6.43 -19.74
CA TYR A 161 -1.13 -6.90 -19.50
C TYR A 161 -1.84 -6.08 -18.41
N ALA A 162 -1.17 -5.83 -17.28
CA ALA A 162 -1.74 -5.03 -16.18
C ALA A 162 -2.02 -3.58 -16.62
N ILE A 163 -1.08 -2.96 -17.34
CA ILE A 163 -1.21 -1.60 -17.89
C ILE A 163 -2.41 -1.52 -18.85
N LYS A 164 -2.54 -2.48 -19.76
CA LYS A 164 -3.67 -2.53 -20.72
C LYS A 164 -5.03 -2.66 -20.02
N ARG A 165 -5.07 -3.25 -18.81
CA ARG A 165 -6.29 -3.42 -18.03
C ARG A 165 -6.64 -2.19 -17.20
N SER A 166 -5.70 -1.27 -16.97
CA SER A 166 -5.98 -0.01 -16.28
C SER A 166 -6.77 0.95 -17.16
N PRO A 167 -7.87 1.54 -16.67
CA PRO A 167 -8.68 2.48 -17.44
C PRO A 167 -7.93 3.76 -17.78
N LYS A 168 -6.95 4.16 -16.95
CA LYS A 168 -6.20 5.42 -17.07
C LYS A 168 -4.84 5.27 -17.76
N LEU A 169 -4.39 4.03 -18.02
CA LEU A 169 -3.10 3.74 -18.64
C LEU A 169 -3.21 2.92 -19.94
N LYS A 170 -4.42 2.51 -20.35
CA LYS A 170 -4.65 1.65 -21.52
C LYS A 170 -4.10 2.18 -22.85
N GLU A 171 -3.93 3.50 -22.99
CA GLU A 171 -3.40 4.15 -24.19
C GLU A 171 -1.87 4.20 -24.22
N GLU A 172 -1.23 3.91 -23.09
CA GLU A 172 0.23 3.95 -22.96
C GLU A 172 0.84 2.62 -23.43
N THR A 173 1.46 2.62 -24.61
CA THR A 173 1.96 1.37 -25.23
C THR A 173 3.30 0.90 -24.65
N ARG A 174 4.09 1.81 -24.07
CA ARG A 174 5.46 1.53 -23.62
C ARG A 174 5.53 1.44 -22.11
N VAL A 175 5.81 0.24 -21.60
CA VAL A 175 5.95 -0.06 -20.16
C VAL A 175 6.92 0.90 -19.47
N ILE A 176 8.02 1.26 -20.12
CA ILE A 176 9.02 2.17 -19.55
C ILE A 176 8.50 3.59 -19.31
N LEU A 177 7.60 4.10 -20.17
CA LEU A 177 7.00 5.42 -20.00
C LEU A 177 6.02 5.40 -18.83
N VAL A 178 5.26 4.32 -18.71
CA VAL A 178 4.35 4.10 -17.57
C VAL A 178 5.13 4.00 -16.27
N LEU A 179 6.23 3.25 -16.24
CA LEU A 179 7.09 3.16 -15.06
C LEU A 179 7.63 4.53 -14.63
N ARG A 180 8.09 5.36 -15.58
CA ARG A 180 8.52 6.73 -15.29
C ARG A 180 7.39 7.57 -14.71
N LYS A 181 6.25 7.59 -15.39
CA LYS A 181 5.06 8.35 -14.98
C LYS A 181 4.60 7.98 -13.58
N LEU A 182 4.53 6.68 -13.28
CA LEU A 182 4.12 6.19 -11.96
C LEU A 182 5.18 6.43 -10.89
N HIS A 183 6.46 6.36 -11.24
CA HIS A 183 7.56 6.75 -10.36
C HIS A 183 7.44 8.23 -9.96
N ASP A 184 7.29 9.12 -10.93
CA ASP A 184 7.21 10.56 -10.67
C ASP A 184 5.98 10.89 -9.80
N LYS A 185 4.83 10.24 -10.06
CA LYS A 185 3.65 10.37 -9.20
C LYS A 185 3.80 9.75 -7.82
N THR A 186 4.65 8.74 -7.66
CA THR A 186 4.98 8.19 -6.35
C THR A 186 5.85 9.16 -5.57
N ALA A 187 6.84 9.79 -6.22
CA ALA A 187 7.68 10.80 -5.61
C ALA A 187 6.87 12.02 -5.14
N GLU A 188 5.95 12.51 -5.98
CA GLU A 188 5.00 13.57 -5.62
C GLU A 188 4.13 13.17 -4.41
N GLU A 189 3.57 11.96 -4.42
CA GLU A 189 2.71 11.46 -3.33
C GLU A 189 3.47 11.36 -1.99
N VAL A 190 4.73 10.92 -2.02
CA VAL A 190 5.56 10.84 -0.81
C VAL A 190 5.83 12.24 -0.27
N LEU A 191 6.16 13.18 -1.15
CA LEU A 191 6.41 14.57 -0.77
C LEU A 191 5.16 15.24 -0.18
N GLU A 192 4.02 15.13 -0.86
CA GLU A 192 2.77 15.79 -0.45
C GLU A 192 2.21 15.25 0.86
N ARG A 193 2.20 13.93 1.05
CA ARG A 193 1.57 13.31 2.22
C ARG A 193 2.49 13.16 3.41
N TYR A 194 3.79 13.08 3.20
CA TYR A 194 4.76 12.78 4.26
C TYR A 194 5.84 13.84 4.41
N GLY A 195 5.79 14.92 3.62
CA GLY A 195 6.67 16.08 3.75
C GLY A 195 8.15 15.78 3.46
N ARG A 196 8.44 14.69 2.74
CA ARG A 196 9.82 14.26 2.47
C ARG A 196 10.15 14.35 1.00
N ALA A 197 11.14 15.18 0.70
CA ALA A 197 11.81 15.19 -0.60
C ALA A 197 12.97 14.19 -0.59
N TYR A 198 13.28 13.70 -1.78
CA TYR A 198 14.43 12.87 -2.10
C TYR A 198 15.78 13.49 -1.76
#